data_AF-A0A9D5FN92-F1
#
_entry.id   AF-A0A9D5FN92-F1
#
_cell.length_a   1.000
_cell.length_b   1.000
_cell.length_c   1.000
_cell.angle_alpha   90.00
_cell.angle_beta   90.00
_cell.angle_gamma   90.00
#
_symmetry.space_group_name_H-M   'P 1'
#
loop_
_entity.id
_entity.type
_entity.pdbx_description
1 polymer ?
#
loop_
_entity_poly.entity_id
_entity_poly.type
_entity_poly.pdbx_seq_one_letter_code
_entity_poly.pdbx_strand_id
1 'polypeptide(L)'
;MVNSVDAQYAIYMNQPGVVVDGVIVRGQAATGSTRIGGISMACGSSIPATLRNSIIYKAGNNGYQSLNCGGGGADYISNVLIVEDQGGGGIAGGYGFPYVYNCTVVNGKGIGLNVGDRGAFRNVLSSGNTGGDFKGSGLNIAYCASKDATADDWGGAGNRISQTFTFVASNDYHLAATDTGARNCGMNLAADTGLPVGTDIDGQLRIGAFDIGADESVDPQDTDGDGMSDTWEAAVGLNKYEATDATFDSDHDGAANFIEYIAGTNPNGAGSKFEVTALSASSGSSYALKFDGHAGRIYRVEYKNSLLDGSWQLLTEQTCLADGPMTITDNSAGSSRCYRIKVRLQ
;
A
#
# COMPACT_ATOMS: atom_id res chain seq x y z
N MET A 1 17.48 -27.71 -2.43
CA MET A 1 18.95 -27.61 -2.30
C MET A 1 19.50 -27.19 -3.66
N VAL A 2 19.97 -25.96 -3.81
CA VAL A 2 20.75 -25.54 -4.99
C VAL A 2 22.19 -25.45 -4.50
N ASN A 3 23.01 -26.40 -4.93
CA ASN A 3 24.44 -26.42 -4.65
C ASN A 3 25.15 -26.28 -5.99
N SER A 4 25.68 -25.11 -6.30
CA SER A 4 26.76 -24.99 -7.27
C SER A 4 27.66 -23.84 -6.84
N VAL A 5 28.96 -24.11 -6.90
CA VAL A 5 30.04 -23.27 -6.40
C VAL A 5 30.30 -22.05 -7.33
N ASP A 6 29.35 -21.75 -8.24
CA ASP A 6 29.40 -20.70 -9.26
C ASP A 6 28.10 -19.86 -9.36
N ALA A 7 27.08 -20.12 -8.52
CA ALA A 7 25.83 -19.37 -8.57
C ALA A 7 25.99 -17.97 -7.93
N GLN A 8 26.02 -16.93 -8.76
CA GLN A 8 26.13 -15.52 -8.34
C GLN A 8 24.90 -15.02 -7.58
N TYR A 9 23.76 -15.72 -7.67
CA TYR A 9 22.50 -15.43 -6.98
C TYR A 9 21.90 -16.72 -6.40
N ALA A 10 21.21 -16.62 -5.27
CA ALA A 10 20.54 -17.78 -4.65
C ALA A 10 19.43 -18.35 -5.52
N ILE A 11 18.70 -17.49 -6.24
CA ILE A 11 17.72 -17.89 -7.26
C ILE A 11 18.05 -17.14 -8.56
N TYR A 12 18.14 -17.89 -9.66
CA TYR A 12 18.42 -17.34 -10.99
C TYR A 12 17.28 -17.72 -11.95
N MET A 13 16.45 -16.74 -12.31
CA MET A 13 15.31 -16.90 -13.20
C MET A 13 15.74 -16.53 -14.62
N ASN A 14 16.08 -17.52 -15.45
CA ASN A 14 16.58 -17.33 -16.81
C ASN A 14 15.68 -17.90 -17.91
N GLN A 15 14.49 -18.37 -17.56
CA GLN A 15 13.50 -18.84 -18.50
C GLN A 15 12.30 -17.88 -18.56
N PRO A 16 11.65 -17.72 -19.72
CA PRO A 16 10.40 -16.97 -19.86
C PRO A 16 9.30 -17.49 -18.93
N GLY A 17 8.48 -16.61 -18.34
CA GLY A 17 7.28 -16.99 -17.58
C GLY A 17 7.52 -17.66 -16.22
N VAL A 18 8.74 -17.65 -15.70
CA VAL A 18 9.03 -18.19 -14.36
C VAL A 18 8.34 -17.32 -13.30
N VAL A 19 7.64 -17.98 -12.38
CA VAL A 19 7.02 -17.35 -11.21
C VAL A 19 7.69 -17.87 -9.95
N VAL A 20 8.12 -16.96 -9.09
CA VAL A 20 8.58 -17.23 -7.73
C VAL A 20 7.64 -16.51 -6.78
N ASP A 21 7.09 -17.24 -5.82
CA ASP A 21 6.03 -16.79 -4.91
C ASP A 21 6.29 -17.37 -3.52
N GLY A 22 6.25 -16.55 -2.47
CA GLY A 22 6.32 -17.05 -1.09
C GLY A 22 7.71 -17.52 -0.63
N VAL A 23 8.81 -17.01 -1.20
CA VAL A 23 10.16 -17.48 -0.82
C VAL A 23 10.87 -16.52 0.13
N ILE A 24 11.66 -17.10 1.04
CA ILE A 24 12.58 -16.35 1.89
C ILE A 24 14.02 -16.70 1.49
N VAL A 25 14.73 -15.72 0.95
CA VAL A 25 16.15 -15.83 0.64
C VAL A 25 16.96 -15.14 1.74
N ARG A 26 17.75 -15.91 2.45
CA ARG A 26 18.69 -15.40 3.46
C ARG A 26 20.11 -15.45 2.92
N GLY A 27 20.73 -14.29 2.77
CA GLY A 27 22.15 -14.20 2.47
C GLY A 27 22.99 -14.74 3.63
N GLN A 28 24.02 -15.50 3.30
CA GLN A 28 24.99 -15.99 4.26
C GLN A 28 26.12 -14.97 4.39
N ALA A 29 26.55 -14.66 5.62
CA ALA A 29 27.74 -13.83 5.84
C ALA A 29 28.92 -14.51 5.15
N ALA A 30 29.48 -13.87 4.11
CA ALA A 30 30.55 -14.45 3.33
C ALA A 30 31.82 -14.56 4.21
N THR A 31 32.17 -15.76 4.64
CA THR A 31 33.55 -16.06 5.04
C THR A 31 34.35 -16.28 3.75
N GLY A 32 34.94 -15.21 3.21
CA GLY A 32 35.72 -15.23 1.96
C GLY A 32 35.09 -14.47 0.79
N SER A 33 35.64 -14.61 -0.42
CA SER A 33 35.21 -13.90 -1.65
C SER A 33 33.93 -14.43 -2.29
N THR A 34 33.13 -15.23 -1.58
CA THR A 34 31.94 -15.89 -2.13
C THR A 34 30.85 -14.87 -2.46
N ARG A 35 30.35 -14.94 -3.69
CA ARG A 35 29.45 -13.97 -4.33
C ARG A 35 28.03 -14.50 -4.29
N ILE A 36 27.14 -13.91 -3.48
CA ILE A 36 25.74 -14.35 -3.43
C ILE A 36 24.84 -13.12 -3.37
N GLY A 37 24.29 -12.73 -4.52
CA GLY A 37 23.07 -11.92 -4.61
C GLY A 37 21.85 -12.74 -4.21
N GLY A 38 20.71 -12.08 -4.00
CA GLY A 38 19.49 -12.78 -3.58
C GLY A 38 18.83 -13.48 -4.75
N ILE A 39 18.11 -12.71 -5.56
CA ILE A 39 17.36 -13.21 -6.72
C ILE A 39 17.78 -12.41 -7.96
N SER A 40 17.92 -13.08 -9.10
CA SER A 40 18.09 -12.42 -10.39
C SER A 40 17.03 -12.86 -11.39
N MET A 41 16.37 -11.87 -11.99
CA MET A 41 15.37 -11.98 -13.04
C MET A 41 16.02 -11.60 -14.38
N ALA A 42 16.52 -12.60 -15.10
CA ALA A 42 17.31 -12.43 -16.33
C ALA A 42 16.62 -13.07 -17.55
N CYS A 43 15.29 -13.03 -17.60
CA CYS A 43 14.52 -13.80 -18.57
C CYS A 43 14.56 -13.24 -20.01
N GLY A 44 14.88 -11.95 -20.20
CA GLY A 44 15.16 -11.32 -21.51
C GLY A 44 14.14 -11.52 -22.62
N SER A 45 12.89 -11.88 -22.27
CA SER A 45 11.89 -12.38 -23.21
C SER A 45 10.63 -11.52 -23.23
N SER A 46 9.74 -11.77 -24.19
CA SER A 46 8.41 -11.16 -24.25
C SER A 46 7.43 -11.69 -23.20
N ILE A 47 7.74 -12.82 -22.55
CA ILE A 47 6.92 -13.36 -21.46
C ILE A 47 7.58 -12.96 -20.13
N PRO A 48 6.89 -12.15 -19.30
CA PRO A 48 7.46 -11.61 -18.09
C PRO A 48 7.77 -12.71 -17.07
N ALA A 49 8.88 -12.56 -16.35
CA ALA A 49 9.11 -13.30 -15.12
C ALA A 49 8.42 -12.58 -13.95
N THR A 50 7.97 -13.34 -12.95
CA THR A 50 7.27 -12.79 -11.78
C THR A 50 7.96 -13.20 -10.48
N LEU A 51 8.19 -12.23 -9.61
CA LEU A 51 8.59 -12.44 -8.22
C LEU A 51 7.55 -11.78 -7.32
N ARG A 52 6.96 -12.52 -6.40
CA ARG A 52 6.00 -11.93 -5.45
C ARG A 52 6.03 -12.54 -4.06
N ASN A 53 5.45 -11.83 -3.09
CA ASN A 53 5.24 -12.26 -1.71
C ASN A 53 6.50 -12.88 -1.09
N SER A 54 7.64 -12.20 -1.25
CA SER A 54 8.95 -12.81 -0.99
C SER A 54 9.83 -11.91 -0.16
N ILE A 55 10.69 -12.51 0.66
CA ILE A 55 11.60 -11.81 1.55
C ILE A 55 13.04 -12.08 1.13
N ILE A 56 13.85 -11.04 1.00
CA ILE A 56 15.29 -11.13 0.75
C ILE A 56 16.02 -10.45 1.90
N TYR A 57 16.67 -11.24 2.74
CA TYR A 57 17.33 -10.78 3.96
C TYR A 57 18.85 -10.94 3.84
N LYS A 58 19.61 -9.88 4.10
CA LYS A 58 21.09 -9.92 4.15
C LYS A 58 21.79 -10.41 2.87
N ALA A 59 21.16 -10.25 1.70
CA ALA A 59 21.76 -10.61 0.41
C ALA A 59 22.52 -9.43 -0.22
N GLY A 60 23.17 -9.64 -1.37
CA GLY A 60 23.75 -8.53 -2.17
C GLY A 60 25.22 -8.20 -1.90
N ASN A 61 26.08 -9.17 -1.58
CA ASN A 61 27.48 -8.88 -1.25
C ASN A 61 28.39 -8.65 -2.48
N ASN A 62 29.52 -7.95 -2.32
CA ASN A 62 30.61 -7.82 -3.30
C ASN A 62 30.18 -7.32 -4.70
N GLY A 63 29.30 -6.32 -4.75
CA GLY A 63 28.84 -5.69 -5.99
C GLY A 63 27.64 -6.35 -6.66
N TYR A 64 27.09 -7.42 -6.07
CA TYR A 64 25.80 -8.00 -6.46
C TYR A 64 24.66 -7.37 -5.67
N GLN A 65 23.44 -7.46 -6.19
CA GLN A 65 22.25 -6.86 -5.57
C GLN A 65 21.41 -7.92 -4.86
N SER A 66 20.59 -7.48 -3.91
CA SER A 66 19.60 -8.37 -3.29
C SER A 66 18.58 -8.87 -4.32
N LEU A 67 18.07 -7.97 -5.16
CA LEU A 67 17.25 -8.28 -6.32
C LEU A 67 17.82 -7.61 -7.57
N ASN A 68 18.18 -8.41 -8.57
CA ASN A 68 18.57 -7.95 -9.89
C ASN A 68 17.44 -8.19 -10.89
N CYS A 69 16.92 -7.14 -11.52
CA CYS A 69 15.86 -7.20 -12.51
C CYS A 69 16.29 -6.54 -13.83
N GLY A 70 15.48 -6.67 -14.89
CA GLY A 70 15.67 -5.96 -16.14
C GLY A 70 16.58 -6.69 -17.12
N GLY A 71 16.38 -8.01 -17.28
CA GLY A 71 17.07 -8.83 -18.28
C GLY A 71 16.75 -8.53 -19.75
N GLY A 72 16.00 -7.46 -20.05
CA GLY A 72 15.59 -7.04 -21.40
C GLY A 72 14.08 -7.11 -21.67
N GLY A 73 13.33 -7.85 -20.85
CA GLY A 73 11.86 -7.95 -20.87
C GLY A 73 11.18 -7.11 -19.78
N ALA A 74 9.85 -7.22 -19.69
CA ALA A 74 9.10 -6.74 -18.53
C ALA A 74 9.24 -7.78 -17.40
N ASP A 75 9.72 -7.36 -16.23
CA ASP A 75 9.73 -8.19 -15.03
C ASP A 75 8.65 -7.68 -14.08
N TYR A 76 7.87 -8.57 -13.47
CA TYR A 76 6.81 -8.21 -12.52
C TYR A 76 7.24 -8.56 -11.11
N ILE A 77 7.31 -7.55 -10.25
CA ILE A 77 7.77 -7.67 -8.87
C ILE A 77 6.71 -7.06 -7.98
N SER A 78 6.15 -7.82 -7.05
CA SER A 78 5.16 -7.30 -6.10
C SER A 78 5.27 -7.87 -4.69
N ASN A 79 4.96 -7.09 -3.66
CA ASN A 79 4.95 -7.57 -2.26
C ASN A 79 6.31 -8.19 -1.87
N VAL A 80 7.42 -7.52 -2.23
CA VAL A 80 8.77 -7.98 -1.89
C VAL A 80 9.37 -7.11 -0.80
N LEU A 81 9.83 -7.77 0.26
CA LEU A 81 10.54 -7.15 1.38
C LEU A 81 12.03 -7.46 1.27
N ILE A 82 12.86 -6.43 1.10
CA ILE A 82 14.32 -6.53 1.11
C ILE A 82 14.86 -5.83 2.34
N VAL A 83 15.62 -6.55 3.14
CA VAL A 83 16.07 -6.08 4.45
C VAL A 83 17.56 -6.33 4.61
N GLU A 84 18.26 -5.32 5.10
CA GLU A 84 19.69 -5.38 5.41
C GLU A 84 20.53 -5.82 4.22
N ASP A 85 20.28 -5.28 3.02
CA ASP A 85 21.14 -5.51 1.85
C ASP A 85 22.61 -5.26 2.20
N GLN A 86 23.50 -6.16 1.76
CA GLN A 86 24.91 -6.16 2.14
C GLN A 86 25.83 -5.53 1.07
N GLY A 87 25.31 -4.94 0.00
CA GLY A 87 26.16 -4.37 -1.06
C GLY A 87 25.45 -3.64 -2.21
N GLY A 88 25.43 -4.19 -3.44
CA GLY A 88 25.29 -3.45 -4.71
C GLY A 88 23.96 -2.75 -5.00
N GLY A 89 23.00 -2.83 -4.07
CA GLY A 89 21.67 -2.22 -4.13
C GLY A 89 20.58 -3.22 -3.74
N GLY A 90 19.47 -2.72 -3.18
CA GLY A 90 18.34 -3.57 -2.80
C GLY A 90 17.64 -4.15 -4.02
N ILE A 91 16.99 -3.30 -4.81
CA ILE A 91 16.43 -3.63 -6.13
C ILE A 91 17.24 -2.88 -7.18
N ALA A 92 17.84 -3.58 -8.14
CA ALA A 92 18.61 -2.95 -9.20
C ALA A 92 18.37 -3.60 -10.55
N GLY A 93 18.58 -2.84 -11.62
CA GLY A 93 18.43 -3.35 -12.98
C GLY A 93 18.93 -2.39 -14.05
N GLY A 94 19.31 -2.93 -15.21
CA GLY A 94 20.02 -2.16 -16.24
C GLY A 94 19.28 -1.99 -17.57
N TYR A 95 18.60 -3.02 -18.08
CA TYR A 95 18.27 -3.07 -19.53
C TYR A 95 16.80 -3.43 -19.86
N GLY A 96 15.91 -3.56 -18.88
CA GLY A 96 14.48 -3.87 -19.07
C GLY A 96 13.52 -2.79 -18.56
N PHE A 97 12.21 -3.05 -18.62
CA PHE A 97 11.16 -2.21 -18.02
C PHE A 97 10.47 -2.99 -16.89
N PRO A 98 11.07 -3.07 -15.69
CA PRO A 98 10.45 -3.75 -14.56
C PRO A 98 9.23 -2.97 -14.06
N TYR A 99 8.23 -3.70 -13.56
CA TYR A 99 7.13 -3.19 -12.76
C TYR A 99 7.35 -3.66 -11.33
N VAL A 100 7.53 -2.71 -10.41
CA VAL A 100 7.87 -2.97 -9.01
C VAL A 100 6.83 -2.31 -8.12
N TYR A 101 5.89 -3.11 -7.63
CA TYR A 101 4.70 -2.64 -6.92
C TYR A 101 4.71 -3.12 -5.47
N ASN A 102 4.26 -2.30 -4.52
CA ASN A 102 4.13 -2.69 -3.10
C ASN A 102 5.41 -3.37 -2.58
N CYS A 103 6.55 -2.70 -2.63
CA CYS A 103 7.84 -3.29 -2.23
C CYS A 103 8.50 -2.44 -1.15
N THR A 104 9.19 -3.08 -0.21
CA THR A 104 9.90 -2.41 0.87
C THR A 104 11.38 -2.75 0.80
N VAL A 105 12.25 -1.75 0.80
CA VAL A 105 13.71 -1.92 0.84
C VAL A 105 14.31 -1.12 1.99
N VAL A 106 14.80 -1.80 3.03
CA VAL A 106 15.22 -1.13 4.25
C VAL A 106 16.57 -1.57 4.79
N ASN A 107 17.28 -0.61 5.39
CA ASN A 107 18.52 -0.80 6.12
C ASN A 107 19.67 -1.42 5.29
N GLY A 108 19.68 -1.17 3.97
CA GLY A 108 20.73 -1.66 3.08
C GLY A 108 22.05 -0.87 3.18
N LYS A 109 23.16 -1.53 2.86
CA LYS A 109 24.46 -0.87 2.65
C LYS A 109 24.55 -0.18 1.29
N GLY A 110 23.77 -0.65 0.32
CA GLY A 110 23.70 -0.08 -1.02
C GLY A 110 22.71 1.07 -1.14
N ILE A 111 22.32 1.34 -2.38
CA ILE A 111 21.14 2.14 -2.69
C ILE A 111 19.91 1.24 -2.61
N GLY A 112 18.81 1.69 -2.02
CA GLY A 112 17.60 0.87 -1.91
C GLY A 112 17.07 0.46 -3.28
N LEU A 113 16.78 1.42 -4.15
CA LEU A 113 16.39 1.21 -5.53
C LEU A 113 17.38 1.86 -6.48
N ASN A 114 18.07 1.06 -7.30
CA ASN A 114 19.09 1.53 -8.25
C ASN A 114 18.83 0.96 -9.65
N VAL A 115 17.91 1.58 -10.37
CA VAL A 115 17.48 1.12 -11.70
C VAL A 115 17.92 2.12 -12.77
N GLY A 116 18.56 1.64 -13.83
CA GLY A 116 19.27 2.44 -14.82
C GLY A 116 18.43 3.53 -15.48
N ASP A 117 17.51 3.16 -16.37
CA ASP A 117 16.84 4.14 -17.25
C ASP A 117 15.33 3.95 -17.47
N ARG A 118 14.71 2.87 -16.95
CA ARG A 118 13.36 2.44 -17.34
C ARG A 118 12.72 1.57 -16.25
N GLY A 119 11.42 1.78 -16.00
CA GLY A 119 10.61 0.97 -15.08
C GLY A 119 9.45 1.74 -14.47
N ALA A 120 8.41 1.02 -14.03
CA ALA A 120 7.27 1.56 -13.32
C ALA A 120 7.31 1.12 -11.85
N PHE A 121 7.25 2.08 -10.94
CA PHE A 121 7.35 1.83 -9.51
C PHE A 121 6.15 2.44 -8.82
N ARG A 122 5.41 1.63 -8.06
CA ARG A 122 4.20 2.04 -7.34
C ARG A 122 4.29 1.54 -5.92
N ASN A 123 3.96 2.37 -4.95
CA ASN A 123 3.93 1.96 -3.54
C ASN A 123 5.25 1.32 -3.08
N VAL A 124 6.39 1.86 -3.53
CA VAL A 124 7.71 1.38 -3.10
C VAL A 124 8.19 2.22 -1.93
N LEU A 125 8.46 1.59 -0.80
CA LEU A 125 9.09 2.18 0.37
C LEU A 125 10.57 1.86 0.36
N SER A 126 11.43 2.87 0.46
CA SER A 126 12.87 2.68 0.62
C SER A 126 13.39 3.55 1.77
N SER A 127 14.08 2.96 2.73
CA SER A 127 14.55 3.72 3.91
C SER A 127 15.79 3.15 4.58
N GLY A 128 16.65 4.05 5.09
CA GLY A 128 17.79 3.66 5.92
C GLY A 128 18.92 3.02 5.11
N ASN A 129 18.92 3.20 3.79
CA ASN A 129 19.95 2.70 2.90
C ASN A 129 21.15 3.68 2.88
N THR A 130 22.37 3.18 3.12
CA THR A 130 23.54 4.09 3.24
C THR A 130 23.98 4.72 1.91
N GLY A 131 23.61 4.13 0.78
CA GLY A 131 23.87 4.68 -0.56
C GLY A 131 22.80 5.63 -1.08
N GLY A 132 21.71 5.82 -0.32
CA GLY A 132 20.50 6.55 -0.72
C GLY A 132 19.32 5.62 -1.00
N ASP A 133 18.10 6.15 -1.00
CA ASP A 133 16.89 5.32 -1.08
C ASP A 133 16.48 5.01 -2.53
N PHE A 134 16.53 6.00 -3.43
CA PHE A 134 16.25 5.86 -4.86
C PHE A 134 17.37 6.48 -5.70
N LYS A 135 17.70 5.82 -6.80
CA LYS A 135 18.63 6.29 -7.82
C LYS A 135 18.28 5.69 -9.17
N GLY A 136 18.43 6.49 -10.22
CA GLY A 136 18.24 6.06 -11.59
C GLY A 136 18.21 7.22 -12.57
N SER A 137 17.67 6.97 -13.74
CA SER A 137 17.39 7.97 -14.76
C SER A 137 16.04 7.63 -15.41
N GLY A 138 15.22 8.65 -15.68
CA GLY A 138 13.93 8.48 -16.35
C GLY A 138 12.93 7.51 -15.68
N LEU A 139 12.94 7.37 -14.36
CA LEU A 139 12.06 6.44 -13.66
C LEU A 139 10.59 6.92 -13.67
N ASN A 140 9.65 6.01 -13.92
CA ASN A 140 8.22 6.29 -13.77
C ASN A 140 7.77 5.89 -12.35
N ILE A 141 7.92 6.81 -11.41
CA ILE A 141 7.62 6.61 -9.99
C ILE A 141 6.32 7.31 -9.64
N ALA A 142 5.47 6.66 -8.83
CA ALA A 142 4.32 7.30 -8.20
C ALA A 142 4.01 6.60 -6.89
N TYR A 143 3.50 7.34 -5.91
CA TYR A 143 3.14 6.83 -4.58
C TYR A 143 4.29 6.07 -3.90
N CYS A 144 5.54 6.44 -4.17
CA CYS A 144 6.71 5.85 -3.53
C CYS A 144 7.20 6.73 -2.39
N ALA A 145 7.87 6.16 -1.39
CA ALA A 145 8.28 6.87 -0.20
C ALA A 145 9.76 6.66 0.12
N SER A 146 10.44 7.74 0.49
CA SER A 146 11.85 7.72 0.92
C SER A 146 12.12 8.55 2.17
N LYS A 147 13.21 8.21 2.85
CA LYS A 147 13.73 8.97 3.99
C LYS A 147 14.63 10.13 3.56
N ASP A 148 15.36 9.99 2.47
CA ASP A 148 16.37 10.96 1.99
C ASP A 148 15.89 11.89 0.85
N ALA A 149 14.57 11.92 0.61
CA ALA A 149 13.87 12.68 -0.42
C ALA A 149 14.00 12.21 -1.88
N THR A 150 14.79 11.19 -2.14
CA THR A 150 15.04 10.70 -3.51
C THR A 150 13.82 10.10 -4.22
N ALA A 151 12.73 9.77 -3.52
CA ALA A 151 11.53 9.20 -4.14
C ALA A 151 10.82 10.13 -5.14
N ASP A 152 11.11 11.44 -5.12
CA ASP A 152 10.47 12.42 -6.02
C ASP A 152 11.44 13.05 -7.04
N ASP A 153 12.67 12.53 -7.17
CA ASP A 153 13.68 13.08 -8.09
C ASP A 153 13.24 13.08 -9.58
N TRP A 154 12.27 12.23 -9.94
CA TRP A 154 11.71 12.14 -11.30
C TRP A 154 10.31 12.74 -11.43
N GLY A 155 9.77 13.28 -10.33
CA GLY A 155 8.38 13.65 -10.21
C GLY A 155 7.45 12.44 -10.22
N GLY A 156 6.29 12.59 -9.60
CA GLY A 156 5.28 11.53 -9.55
C GLY A 156 4.15 11.89 -8.62
N ALA A 157 2.95 11.42 -8.92
CA ALA A 157 1.81 11.66 -8.05
C ALA A 157 1.99 10.91 -6.72
N GLY A 158 1.70 11.58 -5.60
CA GLY A 158 1.60 10.92 -4.29
C GLY A 158 2.93 10.46 -3.67
N ASN A 159 4.08 10.81 -4.25
CA ASN A 159 5.37 10.47 -3.65
C ASN A 159 5.55 11.14 -2.28
N ARG A 160 6.19 10.44 -1.34
CA ARG A 160 6.41 10.90 0.03
C ARG A 160 7.89 10.95 0.36
N ILE A 161 8.42 12.15 0.41
CA ILE A 161 9.85 12.41 0.60
C ILE A 161 10.17 12.86 2.02
N SER A 162 11.41 12.64 2.45
CA SER A 162 11.87 13.04 3.80
C SER A 162 11.01 12.48 4.94
N GLN A 163 10.44 11.29 4.76
CA GLN A 163 9.60 10.67 5.77
C GLN A 163 10.43 9.90 6.80
N THR A 164 9.86 9.72 7.99
CA THR A 164 10.36 8.74 8.96
C THR A 164 9.36 7.59 8.99
N PHE A 165 9.85 6.38 8.76
CA PHE A 165 9.02 5.19 8.79
C PHE A 165 9.18 4.46 10.13
N THR A 166 8.05 4.05 10.71
CA THR A 166 8.00 3.32 11.98
C THR A 166 7.48 1.92 11.73
N PHE A 167 8.23 0.92 12.15
CA PHE A 167 7.81 -0.49 12.13
C PHE A 167 7.47 -0.97 13.53
N VAL A 168 6.68 -2.04 13.64
CA VAL A 168 6.12 -2.54 14.90
C VAL A 168 7.22 -2.85 15.93
N ALA A 169 8.31 -3.50 15.51
CA ALA A 169 9.43 -3.82 16.39
C ALA A 169 10.75 -4.02 15.61
N SER A 170 11.83 -4.32 16.33
CA SER A 170 13.09 -4.72 15.69
C SER A 170 12.93 -6.07 15.00
N ASN A 171 13.28 -6.15 13.72
CA ASN A 171 13.07 -7.32 12.82
C ASN A 171 11.60 -7.68 12.59
N ASP A 172 10.69 -6.82 12.99
CA ASP A 172 9.29 -6.87 12.61
C ASP A 172 9.06 -5.68 11.68
N TYR A 173 8.93 -5.96 10.39
CA TYR A 173 8.81 -4.95 9.35
C TYR A 173 7.36 -4.69 8.95
N HIS A 174 6.40 -5.13 9.76
CA HIS A 174 5.05 -4.62 9.68
C HIS A 174 5.07 -3.11 9.97
N LEU A 175 4.37 -2.35 9.15
CA LEU A 175 4.27 -0.91 9.30
C LEU A 175 3.45 -0.62 10.56
N ALA A 176 4.02 0.16 11.47
CA ALA A 176 3.36 0.44 12.74
C ALA A 176 2.11 1.30 12.50
N ALA A 177 1.05 1.06 13.28
CA ALA A 177 -0.16 1.88 13.23
C ALA A 177 0.09 3.40 13.46
N THR A 178 1.19 3.76 14.11
CA THR A 178 1.57 5.18 14.31
C THR A 178 2.32 5.80 13.13
N ASP A 179 2.64 5.02 12.09
CA ASP A 179 3.35 5.53 10.94
C ASP A 179 2.48 6.49 10.14
N THR A 180 3.04 7.65 9.81
CA THR A 180 2.36 8.70 9.02
C THR A 180 3.02 8.93 7.66
N GLY A 181 4.10 8.19 7.39
CA GLY A 181 4.93 8.33 6.21
C GLY A 181 4.47 7.45 5.05
N ALA A 182 3.90 6.30 5.35
CA ALA A 182 3.51 5.27 4.39
C ALA A 182 2.06 4.81 4.55
N ARG A 183 1.46 4.88 5.75
CA ARG A 183 0.08 4.43 5.97
C ARG A 183 -0.93 5.21 5.14
N ASN A 184 -1.87 4.51 4.50
CA ASN A 184 -2.97 5.03 3.69
C ASN A 184 -2.53 6.04 2.61
N CYS A 185 -1.27 5.95 2.18
CA CYS A 185 -0.64 6.93 1.29
C CYS A 185 -0.35 6.38 -0.10
N GLY A 186 -0.62 5.10 -0.34
CA GLY A 186 -0.39 4.38 -1.58
C GLY A 186 -1.55 4.47 -2.57
N MET A 187 -1.25 4.05 -3.79
CA MET A 187 -2.21 3.84 -4.86
C MET A 187 -2.91 2.48 -4.71
N ASN A 188 -4.21 2.42 -4.93
CA ASN A 188 -4.90 1.13 -5.05
C ASN A 188 -4.51 0.45 -6.38
N LEU A 189 -3.90 -0.73 -6.28
CA LEU A 189 -3.41 -1.52 -7.41
C LEU A 189 -4.23 -2.81 -7.65
N ALA A 190 -5.35 -3.00 -6.96
CA ALA A 190 -6.14 -4.22 -7.06
C ALA A 190 -6.68 -4.48 -8.47
N ALA A 191 -6.95 -3.41 -9.23
CA ALA A 191 -7.45 -3.45 -10.60
C ALA A 191 -6.44 -2.91 -11.63
N ASP A 192 -5.15 -2.89 -11.30
CA ASP A 192 -4.12 -2.51 -12.27
C ASP A 192 -4.13 -3.48 -13.47
N THR A 193 -4.01 -2.94 -14.68
CA THR A 193 -4.21 -3.70 -15.93
C THR A 193 -3.01 -4.57 -16.31
N GLY A 194 -1.82 -4.32 -15.73
CA GLY A 194 -0.60 -5.08 -16.01
C GLY A 194 -0.23 -6.02 -14.87
N LEU A 195 -0.34 -5.54 -13.63
CA LEU A 195 0.02 -6.27 -12.42
C LEU A 195 -0.99 -5.97 -11.30
N PRO A 196 -2.17 -6.62 -11.31
CA PRO A 196 -3.14 -6.44 -10.24
C PRO A 196 -2.60 -7.03 -8.94
N VAL A 197 -2.59 -6.20 -7.89
CA VAL A 197 -2.13 -6.60 -6.55
C VAL A 197 -3.19 -6.18 -5.54
N GLY A 198 -3.96 -7.14 -5.03
CA GLY A 198 -5.04 -6.91 -4.08
C GLY A 198 -4.69 -7.26 -2.64
N THR A 199 -3.61 -8.00 -2.41
CA THR A 199 -3.17 -8.40 -1.07
C THR A 199 -1.74 -7.94 -0.82
N ASP A 200 -1.32 -7.92 0.42
CA ASP A 200 0.05 -7.62 0.83
C ASP A 200 0.94 -8.88 0.90
N ILE A 201 2.12 -8.77 1.53
CA ILE A 201 3.10 -9.85 1.63
C ILE A 201 2.65 -11.03 2.52
N ASP A 202 1.78 -10.79 3.50
CA ASP A 202 1.24 -11.81 4.41
C ASP A 202 -0.10 -12.36 3.93
N GLY A 203 -0.62 -11.81 2.82
CA GLY A 203 -1.87 -12.23 2.19
C GLY A 203 -3.09 -11.46 2.67
N GLN A 204 -2.90 -10.42 3.46
CA GLN A 204 -3.96 -9.55 3.96
C GLN A 204 -4.54 -8.72 2.81
N LEU A 205 -5.86 -8.50 2.83
CA LEU A 205 -6.53 -7.75 1.78
C LEU A 205 -6.19 -6.26 1.89
N ARG A 206 -5.80 -5.65 0.77
CA ARG A 206 -5.60 -4.20 0.68
C ARG A 206 -6.88 -3.53 0.22
N ILE A 207 -7.47 -2.73 1.09
CA ILE A 207 -8.77 -2.09 0.85
C ILE A 207 -8.62 -0.57 0.86
N GLY A 208 -9.28 0.11 -0.09
CA GLY A 208 -9.22 1.57 -0.14
C GLY A 208 -7.86 2.09 -0.60
N ALA A 209 -7.27 3.02 0.17
CA ALA A 209 -5.94 3.55 -0.10
C ALA A 209 -4.92 2.63 0.56
N PHE A 210 -4.01 2.08 -0.25
CA PHE A 210 -3.02 1.11 0.24
C PHE A 210 -1.97 1.80 1.10
N ASP A 211 -1.24 1.05 1.87
CA ASP A 211 0.03 1.48 2.44
C ASP A 211 1.15 1.43 1.40
N ILE A 212 2.09 2.38 1.50
CA ILE A 212 3.31 2.35 0.69
C ILE A 212 4.26 1.30 1.27
N GLY A 213 4.57 0.26 0.51
CA GLY A 213 5.47 -0.82 0.93
C GLY A 213 4.89 -2.20 0.63
N ALA A 214 5.61 -3.24 1.06
CA ALA A 214 5.21 -4.65 0.91
C ALA A 214 4.11 -5.08 1.88
N ASP A 215 4.08 -4.48 3.05
CA ASP A 215 3.13 -4.73 4.12
C ASP A 215 1.94 -3.76 4.04
N GLU A 216 0.75 -4.23 4.36
CA GLU A 216 -0.38 -3.38 4.71
C GLU A 216 -0.49 -3.36 6.23
N SER A 217 -0.44 -2.19 6.85
CA SER A 217 -0.68 -2.08 8.27
C SER A 217 -2.12 -2.44 8.58
N VAL A 218 -2.31 -3.67 8.99
CA VAL A 218 -3.44 -4.03 9.83
C VAL A 218 -3.41 -3.17 11.09
N ASP A 219 -4.57 -2.71 11.53
CA ASP A 219 -4.74 -2.44 12.96
C ASP A 219 -4.24 -3.73 13.66
N PRO A 220 -3.24 -3.71 14.57
CA PRO A 220 -2.50 -4.90 15.05
C PRO A 220 -3.32 -5.99 15.78
N GLN A 221 -4.63 -5.98 15.59
CA GLN A 221 -5.64 -6.86 16.10
C GLN A 221 -6.63 -7.16 14.96
N ASP A 222 -6.23 -7.63 13.79
CA ASP A 222 -7.14 -8.16 12.74
C ASP A 222 -6.63 -9.57 12.38
N THR A 223 -7.23 -10.59 13.00
CA THR A 223 -6.72 -11.96 13.06
C THR A 223 -7.03 -12.74 11.79
N ASP A 224 -8.13 -12.43 11.10
CA ASP A 224 -8.53 -13.11 9.87
C ASP A 224 -8.25 -12.30 8.60
N GLY A 225 -7.85 -11.03 8.74
CA GLY A 225 -7.28 -10.20 7.67
C GLY A 225 -8.32 -9.64 6.71
N ASP A 226 -9.54 -9.42 7.18
CA ASP A 226 -10.64 -8.89 6.38
C ASP A 226 -10.76 -7.36 6.39
N GLY A 227 -9.90 -6.70 7.16
CA GLY A 227 -9.82 -5.26 7.30
C GLY A 227 -10.69 -4.70 8.42
N MET A 228 -11.40 -5.53 9.19
CA MET A 228 -12.05 -5.17 10.45
C MET A 228 -11.13 -5.58 11.62
N SER A 229 -11.07 -4.79 12.69
CA SER A 229 -10.25 -5.19 13.84
C SER A 229 -10.99 -6.16 14.76
N ASP A 230 -10.32 -7.23 15.23
CA ASP A 230 -10.68 -8.14 16.32
C ASP A 230 -11.39 -7.43 17.47
N THR A 231 -10.90 -6.25 17.89
CA THR A 231 -11.51 -5.52 19.00
C THR A 231 -12.87 -4.98 18.64
N TRP A 232 -13.01 -4.47 17.42
CA TRP A 232 -14.30 -4.04 16.93
C TRP A 232 -15.21 -5.26 16.72
N GLU A 233 -14.74 -6.29 16.02
CA GLU A 233 -15.49 -7.52 15.76
C GLU A 233 -15.99 -8.16 17.06
N ALA A 234 -15.12 -8.30 18.06
CA ALA A 234 -15.50 -8.81 19.38
C ALA A 234 -16.50 -7.90 20.10
N ALA A 235 -16.42 -6.57 19.90
CA ALA A 235 -17.35 -5.61 20.50
C ALA A 235 -18.74 -5.64 19.83
N VAL A 236 -18.82 -5.92 18.53
CA VAL A 236 -20.08 -6.01 17.79
C VAL A 236 -20.64 -7.44 17.72
N GLY A 237 -19.83 -8.46 18.06
CA GLY A 237 -20.25 -9.86 18.09
C GLY A 237 -20.01 -10.64 16.80
N LEU A 238 -19.09 -10.17 15.94
CA LEU A 238 -18.60 -10.90 14.77
C LEU A 238 -17.49 -11.89 15.14
N ASN A 239 -17.10 -12.74 14.19
CA ASN A 239 -16.11 -13.77 14.41
C ASN A 239 -14.78 -13.41 13.73
N LYS A 240 -13.87 -12.85 14.52
CA LYS A 240 -12.47 -12.50 14.18
C LYS A 240 -11.56 -13.61 13.64
N TYR A 241 -12.12 -14.77 13.33
CA TYR A 241 -11.43 -15.90 12.71
C TYR A 241 -12.08 -16.28 11.36
N GLU A 242 -13.03 -15.49 10.85
CA GLU A 242 -13.89 -15.77 9.70
C GLU A 242 -14.02 -14.57 8.76
N ALA A 243 -12.93 -14.24 8.06
CA ALA A 243 -12.78 -13.12 7.13
C ALA A 243 -13.88 -12.92 6.06
N THR A 244 -14.72 -13.94 5.81
CA THR A 244 -15.84 -13.80 4.87
C THR A 244 -17.01 -13.00 5.43
N ASP A 245 -17.11 -12.89 6.76
CA ASP A 245 -18.22 -12.18 7.40
C ASP A 245 -18.14 -10.66 7.17
N ALA A 246 -16.97 -10.08 6.89
CA ALA A 246 -16.83 -8.71 6.34
C ALA A 246 -17.78 -8.40 5.18
N THR A 247 -18.07 -9.40 4.34
CA THR A 247 -18.92 -9.24 3.15
C THR A 247 -20.40 -9.54 3.39
N PHE A 248 -20.77 -10.01 4.58
CA PHE A 248 -22.15 -10.32 4.94
C PHE A 248 -22.87 -9.07 5.40
N ASP A 249 -24.18 -9.06 5.17
CA ASP A 249 -25.13 -8.08 5.70
C ASP A 249 -25.87 -8.78 6.85
N SER A 250 -25.29 -8.72 8.05
CA SER A 250 -25.69 -9.60 9.16
C SER A 250 -27.06 -9.25 9.75
N ASP A 251 -27.45 -7.98 9.66
CA ASP A 251 -28.75 -7.49 10.12
C ASP A 251 -29.77 -7.24 9.00
N HIS A 252 -29.37 -7.43 7.74
CA HIS A 252 -30.18 -7.31 6.53
C HIS A 252 -30.70 -5.89 6.26
N ASP A 253 -29.90 -4.88 6.57
CA ASP A 253 -30.23 -3.47 6.32
C ASP A 253 -29.72 -2.94 4.96
N GLY A 254 -28.92 -3.75 4.26
CA GLY A 254 -28.34 -3.45 2.96
C GLY A 254 -26.89 -2.96 3.00
N ALA A 255 -26.27 -2.82 4.17
CA ALA A 255 -24.84 -2.61 4.34
C ALA A 255 -24.13 -3.92 4.68
N ALA A 256 -22.92 -4.10 4.15
CA ALA A 256 -22.06 -5.20 4.60
C ALA A 256 -21.32 -4.80 5.88
N ASN A 257 -20.99 -5.79 6.73
CA ASN A 257 -20.29 -5.59 8.00
C ASN A 257 -19.06 -4.68 7.87
N PHE A 258 -18.27 -4.84 6.81
CA PHE A 258 -17.09 -3.99 6.56
C PHE A 258 -17.44 -2.52 6.26
N ILE A 259 -18.55 -2.27 5.57
CA ILE A 259 -19.03 -0.89 5.32
C ILE A 259 -19.44 -0.24 6.64
N GLU A 260 -20.05 -1.02 7.53
CA GLU A 260 -20.44 -0.57 8.86
C GLU A 260 -19.24 -0.33 9.77
N TYR A 261 -18.21 -1.16 9.68
CA TYR A 261 -16.93 -0.92 10.34
C TYR A 261 -16.34 0.45 9.95
N ILE A 262 -16.27 0.75 8.64
CA ILE A 262 -15.82 2.06 8.14
C ILE A 262 -16.72 3.18 8.68
N ALA A 263 -18.04 2.99 8.64
CA ALA A 263 -19.03 3.98 9.05
C ALA A 263 -19.08 4.23 10.57
N GLY A 264 -18.72 3.24 11.38
CA GLY A 264 -18.89 3.25 12.83
C GLY A 264 -20.25 2.79 13.32
N THR A 265 -20.94 2.01 12.52
CA THR A 265 -22.26 1.48 12.85
C THR A 265 -22.18 0.04 13.35
N ASN A 266 -23.31 -0.52 13.79
CA ASN A 266 -23.38 -1.84 14.40
C ASN A 266 -23.99 -2.86 13.43
N PRO A 267 -23.21 -3.86 12.96
CA PRO A 267 -23.65 -4.84 11.97
C PRO A 267 -24.73 -5.81 12.41
N ASN A 268 -25.07 -5.80 13.69
CA ASN A 268 -26.14 -6.61 14.25
C ASN A 268 -27.39 -5.78 14.57
N GLY A 269 -27.52 -4.56 14.04
CA GLY A 269 -28.62 -3.68 14.37
C GLY A 269 -29.05 -2.79 13.22
N ALA A 270 -30.07 -3.23 12.47
CA ALA A 270 -30.55 -2.59 11.23
C ALA A 270 -31.04 -1.13 11.32
N GLY A 271 -31.07 -0.55 12.53
CA GLY A 271 -31.30 0.88 12.75
C GLY A 271 -30.01 1.70 12.93
N SER A 272 -28.87 1.05 13.10
CA SER A 272 -27.53 1.62 13.21
C SER A 272 -26.94 1.66 11.81
N LYS A 273 -27.19 2.74 11.09
CA LYS A 273 -26.67 2.92 9.74
C LYS A 273 -26.23 4.36 9.51
N PHE A 274 -25.29 4.54 8.61
CA PHE A 274 -24.85 5.89 8.27
C PHE A 274 -25.88 6.57 7.39
N GLU A 275 -26.47 7.64 7.90
CA GLU A 275 -27.45 8.44 7.17
C GLU A 275 -27.28 9.93 7.40
N VAL A 276 -27.67 10.72 6.40
CA VAL A 276 -27.85 12.17 6.56
C VAL A 276 -29.16 12.38 7.30
N THR A 277 -29.06 12.71 8.58
CA THR A 277 -30.20 12.89 9.48
C THR A 277 -30.98 14.18 9.22
N ALA A 278 -30.33 15.19 8.63
CA ALA A 278 -31.03 16.36 8.12
C ALA A 278 -30.27 17.05 6.97
N LEU A 279 -31.03 17.53 5.99
CA LEU A 279 -30.56 18.49 4.99
C LEU A 279 -31.48 19.70 5.04
N SER A 280 -30.96 20.83 5.52
CA SER A 280 -31.75 22.06 5.67
C SER A 280 -31.17 23.20 4.84
N ALA A 281 -32.03 23.88 4.08
CA ALA A 281 -31.70 25.15 3.45
C ALA A 281 -31.78 26.29 4.49
N SER A 282 -30.79 27.18 4.47
CA SER A 282 -30.76 28.43 5.23
C SER A 282 -31.08 29.61 4.31
N SER A 283 -31.59 30.71 4.87
CA SER A 283 -31.79 31.95 4.11
C SER A 283 -30.47 32.42 3.49
N GLY A 284 -30.45 32.67 2.17
CA GLY A 284 -29.26 33.16 1.47
C GLY A 284 -28.43 32.10 0.73
N SER A 285 -29.07 31.02 0.24
CA SER A 285 -28.42 29.98 -0.60
C SER A 285 -27.33 29.19 0.13
N SER A 286 -27.54 28.89 1.41
CA SER A 286 -26.66 28.00 2.18
C SER A 286 -27.40 26.73 2.56
N TYR A 287 -26.73 25.58 2.52
CA TYR A 287 -27.29 24.31 3.01
C TYR A 287 -26.45 23.78 4.16
N ALA A 288 -27.12 23.16 5.13
CA ALA A 288 -26.49 22.44 6.22
C ALA A 288 -26.84 20.95 6.13
N LEU A 289 -25.82 20.11 6.06
CA LEU A 289 -25.92 18.66 6.17
C LEU A 289 -25.64 18.25 7.60
N LYS A 290 -26.53 17.46 8.20
CA LYS A 290 -26.35 16.86 9.52
C LYS A 290 -26.36 15.35 9.39
N PHE A 291 -25.48 14.72 10.16
CA PHE A 291 -25.32 13.28 10.28
C PHE A 291 -24.61 13.00 11.61
N ASP A 292 -24.69 11.77 12.11
CA ASP A 292 -23.91 11.38 13.27
C ASP A 292 -22.50 10.99 12.83
N GLY A 293 -21.51 11.67 13.40
CA GLY A 293 -20.10 11.40 13.20
C GLY A 293 -19.58 10.47 14.30
N HIS A 294 -18.62 9.64 13.94
CA HIS A 294 -17.92 8.78 14.87
C HIS A 294 -16.44 9.16 14.94
N ALA A 295 -15.89 9.18 16.15
CA ALA A 295 -14.51 9.55 16.42
C ALA A 295 -13.52 8.69 15.61
N GLY A 296 -12.44 9.31 15.13
CA GLY A 296 -11.39 8.60 14.37
C GLY A 296 -11.76 8.30 12.92
N ARG A 297 -12.89 8.83 12.42
CA ARG A 297 -13.27 8.75 10.99
C ARG A 297 -13.13 10.09 10.31
N ILE A 298 -12.83 10.05 9.02
CA ILE A 298 -12.73 11.22 8.15
C ILE A 298 -13.94 11.24 7.22
N TYR A 299 -14.65 12.36 7.24
CA TYR A 299 -15.83 12.60 6.42
C TYR A 299 -15.47 13.56 5.29
N ARG A 300 -15.46 13.04 4.08
CA ARG A 300 -15.25 13.81 2.85
C ARG A 300 -16.59 14.12 2.20
N VAL A 301 -16.98 15.39 2.22
CA VAL A 301 -18.22 15.86 1.60
C VAL A 301 -17.90 16.41 0.22
N GLU A 302 -18.58 15.88 -0.78
CA GLU A 302 -18.45 16.30 -2.17
C GLU A 302 -19.81 16.73 -2.72
N TYR A 303 -19.80 17.63 -3.70
CA TYR A 303 -21.02 18.16 -4.30
C TYR A 303 -20.98 18.19 -5.83
N LYS A 304 -22.18 18.31 -6.41
CA LYS A 304 -22.44 18.73 -7.80
C LYS A 304 -23.59 19.74 -7.82
N ASN A 305 -23.66 20.59 -8.84
CA ASN A 305 -24.81 21.48 -9.04
C ASN A 305 -26.01 20.74 -9.63
N SER A 306 -25.73 19.67 -10.37
CA SER A 306 -26.71 18.81 -10.99
C SER A 306 -26.21 17.36 -10.98
N LEU A 307 -27.13 16.39 -10.90
CA LEU A 307 -26.79 14.98 -11.09
C LEU A 307 -26.20 14.69 -12.48
N LEU A 308 -26.43 15.58 -13.45
CA LEU A 308 -25.90 15.49 -14.82
C LEU A 308 -24.47 16.03 -14.96
N ASP A 309 -23.94 16.73 -13.96
CA ASP A 309 -22.57 17.24 -14.01
C ASP A 309 -21.58 16.06 -14.00
N GLY A 310 -20.43 16.20 -14.67
CA GLY A 310 -19.44 15.12 -14.79
C GLY A 310 -18.78 14.74 -13.45
N SER A 311 -17.94 15.61 -12.91
CA SER A 311 -17.09 15.29 -11.75
C SER A 311 -17.62 15.91 -10.44
N TRP A 312 -17.55 15.13 -9.36
CA TRP A 312 -17.81 15.62 -8.01
C TRP A 312 -16.71 16.61 -7.58
N GLN A 313 -17.11 17.70 -6.93
CA GLN A 313 -16.19 18.70 -6.37
C GLN A 313 -16.08 18.53 -4.86
N LEU A 314 -14.89 18.70 -4.30
CA LEU A 314 -14.70 18.67 -2.85
C LEU A 314 -15.33 19.92 -2.20
N LEU A 315 -16.23 19.71 -1.23
CA LEU A 315 -16.68 20.78 -0.34
C LEU A 315 -15.73 20.92 0.84
N THR A 316 -15.52 19.83 1.57
CA THR A 316 -14.68 19.78 2.76
C THR A 316 -14.31 18.33 3.08
N GLU A 317 -13.24 18.18 3.84
CA GLU A 317 -12.83 16.91 4.43
C GLU A 317 -12.46 17.18 5.90
N GLN A 318 -13.10 16.47 6.82
CA GLN A 318 -12.96 16.72 8.25
C GLN A 318 -12.83 15.42 9.03
N THR A 319 -11.85 15.37 9.93
CA THR A 319 -11.75 14.31 10.93
C THR A 319 -12.77 14.57 12.04
N CYS A 320 -13.56 13.57 12.36
CA CYS A 320 -14.44 13.59 13.53
C CYS A 320 -13.63 13.23 14.77
N LEU A 321 -13.60 14.13 15.75
CA LEU A 321 -12.77 13.98 16.95
C LEU A 321 -13.52 13.33 18.13
N ALA A 322 -14.84 13.25 18.06
CA ALA A 322 -15.70 12.70 19.11
C ALA A 322 -17.02 12.22 18.51
N ASP A 323 -17.59 11.14 19.05
CA ASP A 323 -18.90 10.64 18.63
C ASP A 323 -20.00 11.68 18.87
N GLY A 324 -20.91 11.82 17.90
CA GLY A 324 -22.08 12.67 18.00
C GLY A 324 -22.42 13.43 16.72
N PRO A 325 -23.42 14.33 16.78
CA PRO A 325 -23.93 14.99 15.59
C PRO A 325 -22.89 15.95 14.99
N MET A 326 -22.61 15.77 13.71
CA MET A 326 -21.82 16.69 12.88
C MET A 326 -22.72 17.59 12.04
N THR A 327 -22.22 18.78 11.71
CA THR A 327 -22.89 19.69 10.76
C THR A 327 -21.88 20.25 9.78
N ILE A 328 -22.13 20.04 8.49
CA ILE A 328 -21.33 20.60 7.38
C ILE A 328 -22.16 21.65 6.67
N THR A 329 -21.62 22.86 6.56
CA THR A 329 -22.30 24.00 5.92
C THR A 329 -21.69 24.29 4.54
N ASP A 330 -22.52 24.28 3.50
CA ASP A 330 -22.18 24.77 2.16
C ASP A 330 -22.72 26.19 1.97
N ASN A 331 -21.85 27.20 2.16
CA ASN A 331 -22.19 28.61 1.96
C ASN A 331 -22.08 29.06 0.49
N SER A 332 -21.74 28.15 -0.42
CA SER A 332 -21.51 28.43 -1.84
C SER A 332 -22.59 27.83 -2.74
N ALA A 333 -23.63 27.26 -2.13
CA ALA A 333 -24.64 26.57 -2.89
C ALA A 333 -25.46 27.57 -3.73
N GLY A 334 -25.71 27.22 -4.99
CA GLY A 334 -26.61 27.97 -5.84
C GLY A 334 -28.07 27.61 -5.56
N SER A 335 -28.87 27.56 -6.62
CA SER A 335 -30.28 27.14 -6.56
C SER A 335 -30.49 25.63 -6.43
N SER A 336 -29.47 24.81 -6.74
CA SER A 336 -29.54 23.35 -6.66
C SER A 336 -28.19 22.77 -6.24
N ARG A 337 -28.25 21.68 -5.46
CA ARG A 337 -27.06 20.95 -5.04
C ARG A 337 -27.38 19.48 -4.80
N CYS A 338 -26.44 18.63 -5.19
CA CYS A 338 -26.40 17.22 -4.86
C CYS A 338 -25.16 16.96 -4.03
N TYR A 339 -25.30 16.22 -2.93
CA TYR A 339 -24.18 15.92 -2.05
C TYR A 339 -23.94 14.41 -2.01
N ARG A 340 -22.69 14.03 -1.76
CA ARG A 340 -22.34 12.71 -1.25
C ARG A 340 -21.33 12.86 -0.13
N ILE A 341 -21.38 11.93 0.81
CA ILE A 341 -20.42 11.85 1.91
C ILE A 341 -19.69 10.53 1.74
N LYS A 342 -18.36 10.57 1.82
CA LYS A 342 -17.52 9.38 1.91
C LYS A 342 -16.91 9.34 3.30
N VAL A 343 -17.04 8.20 3.95
CA VAL A 343 -16.42 7.91 5.25
C VAL A 343 -15.17 7.07 5.00
N ARG A 344 -14.10 7.35 5.74
CA ARG A 344 -12.87 6.54 5.77
C ARG A 344 -12.29 6.53 7.18
N LEU A 345 -11.57 5.47 7.52
CA LEU A 345 -10.79 5.42 8.76
C LEU A 345 -9.62 6.42 8.69
N GLN A 346 -9.19 6.90 9.86
CA GLN A 346 -8.09 7.87 9.97
C GLN A 346 -6.72 7.22 9.78
#